data_AF-A0A103QVQ6-F1
#
_entry.id   AF-A0A103QVQ6-F1
#
_cell.length_a   1.000
_cell.length_b   1.000
_cell.length_c   1.000
_cell.angle_alpha   90.00
_cell.angle_beta   90.00
_cell.angle_gamma   90.00
#
_symmetry.space_group_name_H-M   'P 1'
#
loop_
_entity.id
_entity.type
_entity.pdbx_description
1 polymer ?
#
loop_
_entity_poly.entity_id
_entity_poly.type
_entity_poly.pdbx_seq_one_letter_code
_entity_poly.pdbx_strand_id
1 'polypeptide(L)'
;MSDSTTPLNTISSTQANKEATANGLFDAASPSTLWGRHDSATSGLTWGYYGGRFVDNTGTAHAISNGTITLTASATNYIYADKTTGAVSANTTGFPAGQVPLYSVVTNASTATSYLDYRSYQPSATGGGAGTVTSVGLSMPTQFSVANSPVTSSGTLAVTWANASANQVLAGPASGAAAAPTIRALVGADIPPFTGSGASHTTGGVPDPGSTAGSTRFLREDSTWAVPPGSGGGGGTVTSIGGTGGVETDQASGAAITSSGSVRANRLPNVVTSAHTFVTGDRGAAIITNSSSAVTQTLPAATGSSGNFPNGWFCDLTSIGTGTTTVAVPSGAQLDGVTNGTATLGQFSGLIAYTDGTNWFTKRGGGSAASHTTPSIVQQAANGSNTTSLTITLGSTPTAGNLVIAVLGGYANNSGTPIANLFTPPDQSWTQIGQAASGNNEVIAMFMRTVQSGDGTGYSWTAAGTGFLGRMYEIANAGEVRVTGNNFQPAPATSSGTSYSPGGSAPTSTCLAISGIEQDTATATASLSSGWTQDQGGSASGLSYHQLVLGHRTLTAGPFNGFLATWSGASTSQVVPGLTACIAPQL
;
A
#
# COMPACT_ATOMS: atom_id res chain seq x y z
N MET A 1 74.63 -70.51 47.75
CA MET A 1 75.96 -70.73 48.34
C MET A 1 75.86 -70.38 49.82
N SER A 2 76.75 -70.89 50.68
CA SER A 2 76.90 -70.31 52.02
C SER A 2 77.44 -68.89 51.89
N ASP A 3 76.80 -67.92 52.53
CA ASP A 3 77.35 -66.57 52.69
C ASP A 3 78.55 -66.58 53.64
N SER A 4 79.08 -65.41 54.01
CA SER A 4 80.26 -65.27 54.88
C SER A 4 80.17 -66.05 56.21
N THR A 5 78.97 -66.37 56.67
CA THR A 5 78.70 -67.34 57.75
C THR A 5 78.06 -68.59 57.14
N THR A 6 78.76 -69.73 57.16
CA THR A 6 78.20 -70.98 56.64
C THR A 6 77.16 -71.60 57.58
N PRO A 7 75.95 -71.94 57.09
CA PRO A 7 74.96 -72.69 57.86
C PRO A 7 75.21 -74.21 57.82
N LEU A 8 76.24 -74.67 57.10
CA LEU A 8 76.55 -76.09 56.91
C LEU A 8 77.62 -76.56 57.91
N ASN A 9 77.50 -77.80 58.40
CA ASN A 9 78.52 -78.42 59.23
C ASN A 9 79.87 -78.47 58.49
N THR A 10 80.92 -77.93 59.11
CA THR A 10 82.29 -77.99 58.60
C THR A 10 83.06 -79.15 59.23
N ILE A 11 84.08 -79.64 58.51
CA ILE A 11 84.97 -80.71 58.98
C ILE A 11 86.31 -80.09 59.38
N SER A 12 86.81 -80.41 60.57
CA SER A 12 88.15 -80.03 61.02
C SER A 12 89.18 -81.14 60.76
N SER A 13 90.44 -80.77 60.50
CA SER A 13 91.55 -81.70 60.27
C SER A 13 91.85 -82.60 61.48
N THR A 14 91.47 -82.18 62.69
CA THR A 14 91.65 -82.92 63.95
C THR A 14 90.37 -83.58 64.47
N GLN A 15 89.28 -83.56 63.69
CA GLN A 15 87.98 -84.08 64.12
C GLN A 15 87.93 -85.62 64.09
N ALA A 16 87.46 -86.24 65.18
CA ALA A 16 87.09 -87.65 65.22
C ALA A 16 85.77 -87.90 64.45
N ASN A 17 85.64 -89.05 63.80
CA ASN A 17 84.45 -89.47 63.04
C ASN A 17 84.00 -88.46 61.96
N LYS A 18 84.96 -87.77 61.32
CA LYS A 18 84.74 -86.83 60.21
C LYS A 18 83.91 -87.43 59.07
N GLU A 19 84.01 -88.73 58.86
CA GLU A 19 83.25 -89.52 57.89
C GLU A 19 81.75 -89.51 58.21
N ALA A 20 81.37 -89.58 59.49
CA ALA A 20 79.97 -89.51 59.91
C ALA A 20 79.38 -88.09 59.73
N THR A 21 80.18 -87.04 59.98
CA THR A 21 79.78 -85.65 59.71
C THR A 21 79.64 -85.38 58.21
N ALA A 22 80.57 -85.90 57.40
CA ALA A 22 80.47 -85.83 55.94
C ALA A 22 79.19 -86.52 55.44
N ASN A 23 78.94 -87.75 55.88
CA ASN A 23 77.76 -88.52 55.47
C ASN A 23 76.45 -87.84 55.89
N GLY A 24 76.37 -87.27 57.09
CA GLY A 24 75.18 -86.51 57.53
C GLY A 24 74.94 -85.25 56.71
N LEU A 25 76.00 -84.53 56.31
CA LEU A 25 75.88 -83.38 55.41
C LEU A 25 75.46 -83.80 53.99
N PHE A 26 75.99 -84.91 53.48
CA PHE A 26 75.60 -85.45 52.17
C PHE A 26 74.17 -85.99 52.14
N ASP A 27 73.68 -86.58 53.23
CA ASP A 27 72.29 -87.01 53.38
C ASP A 27 71.33 -85.80 53.34
N ALA A 28 71.63 -84.74 54.10
CA ALA A 28 70.89 -83.48 54.05
C ALA A 28 70.96 -82.78 52.68
N ALA A 29 72.06 -82.94 51.96
CA ALA A 29 72.23 -82.43 50.59
C ALA A 29 71.59 -83.33 49.51
N SER A 30 71.17 -84.56 49.84
CA SER A 30 70.72 -85.57 48.87
C SER A 30 69.57 -85.16 47.94
N PRO A 31 68.61 -84.26 48.33
CA PRO A 31 67.63 -83.76 47.36
C PRO A 31 68.26 -83.02 46.18
N SER A 32 69.42 -82.38 46.39
CA SER A 32 70.19 -81.69 45.33
C SER A 32 71.11 -82.62 44.52
N THR A 33 71.35 -83.84 45.01
CA THR A 33 72.14 -84.84 44.27
C THR A 33 71.31 -85.65 43.26
N LEU A 34 69.98 -85.43 43.21
CA LEU A 34 69.10 -86.05 42.22
C LEU A 34 69.66 -85.90 40.80
N TRP A 35 69.66 -87.02 40.07
CA TRP A 35 70.24 -87.20 38.74
C TRP A 35 71.72 -86.84 38.61
N GLY A 36 72.43 -86.56 39.71
CA GLY A 36 73.83 -86.20 39.69
C GLY A 36 74.71 -87.37 39.28
N ARG A 37 75.81 -87.09 38.59
CA ARG A 37 76.78 -88.09 38.12
C ARG A 37 77.26 -88.99 39.27
N HIS A 38 76.94 -90.28 39.17
CA HIS A 38 77.42 -91.31 40.07
C HIS A 38 78.73 -91.87 39.51
N ASP A 39 79.85 -91.25 39.92
CA ASP A 39 81.19 -91.50 39.36
C ASP A 39 81.61 -92.97 39.46
N SER A 40 81.41 -93.64 40.61
CA SER A 40 81.75 -95.06 40.78
C SER A 40 80.92 -96.03 39.94
N ALA A 41 79.77 -95.60 39.40
CA ALA A 41 78.97 -96.37 38.43
C ALA A 41 79.13 -95.87 36.98
N THR A 42 80.04 -94.93 36.74
CA THR A 42 80.33 -94.35 35.41
C THR A 42 81.63 -94.93 34.87
N SER A 43 81.56 -95.81 33.88
CA SER A 43 82.74 -96.43 33.27
C SER A 43 82.53 -96.73 31.78
N GLY A 44 83.57 -96.53 30.98
CA GLY A 44 83.49 -96.64 29.52
C GLY A 44 82.42 -95.69 28.95
N LEU A 45 81.47 -96.25 28.19
CA LEU A 45 80.29 -95.57 27.67
C LEU A 45 79.07 -95.69 28.60
N THR A 46 79.22 -96.20 29.82
CA THR A 46 78.13 -96.27 30.81
C THR A 46 78.14 -95.00 31.67
N TRP A 47 77.03 -94.27 31.69
CA TRP A 47 76.84 -93.11 32.55
C TRP A 47 75.98 -93.45 33.76
N GLY A 48 76.56 -93.37 34.95
CA GLY A 48 75.84 -93.56 36.22
C GLY A 48 75.24 -92.27 36.74
N TYR A 49 74.04 -92.34 37.31
CA TYR A 49 73.38 -91.22 37.99
C TYR A 49 72.80 -91.65 39.34
N TYR A 50 72.77 -90.71 40.29
CA TYR A 50 72.08 -90.86 41.56
C TYR A 50 70.57 -90.67 41.40
N GLY A 51 69.81 -91.48 42.11
CA GLY A 51 68.38 -91.34 42.28
C GLY A 51 68.01 -90.26 43.29
N GLY A 52 66.75 -90.26 43.73
CA GLY A 52 66.20 -89.31 44.68
C GLY A 52 64.70 -89.13 44.52
N ARG A 53 64.17 -88.01 45.01
CA ARG A 53 62.75 -87.66 44.92
C ARG A 53 62.56 -86.54 43.89
N PHE A 54 61.97 -86.86 42.75
CA PHE A 54 61.50 -85.86 41.80
C PHE A 54 60.07 -85.46 42.15
N VAL A 55 59.68 -84.20 41.94
CA VAL A 55 58.29 -83.74 42.05
C VAL A 55 57.93 -83.07 40.73
N ASP A 56 56.88 -83.56 40.07
CA ASP A 56 56.44 -83.04 38.79
C ASP A 56 55.65 -81.72 38.92
N ASN A 57 55.24 -81.17 37.77
CA ASN A 57 54.48 -79.92 37.71
C ASN A 57 53.04 -80.01 38.26
N THR A 58 52.56 -81.20 38.62
CA THR A 58 51.27 -81.42 39.30
C THR A 58 51.41 -81.48 40.82
N GLY A 59 52.64 -81.50 41.34
CA GLY A 59 52.95 -81.75 42.75
C GLY A 59 53.04 -83.24 43.10
N THR A 60 52.98 -84.14 42.10
CA THR A 60 53.11 -85.58 42.33
C THR A 60 54.59 -85.96 42.48
N ALA A 61 54.90 -86.72 43.52
CA ALA A 61 56.28 -87.06 43.89
C ALA A 61 56.67 -88.48 43.41
N HIS A 62 57.69 -88.55 42.57
CA HIS A 62 58.24 -89.73 41.91
C HIS A 62 59.53 -90.18 42.60
N ALA A 63 59.68 -91.48 42.83
CA ALA A 63 60.89 -92.06 43.40
C ALA A 63 61.79 -92.56 42.27
N ILE A 64 62.97 -91.96 42.11
CA ILE A 64 63.94 -92.32 41.08
C ILE A 64 65.05 -93.13 41.77
N SER A 65 65.33 -94.33 41.26
CA SER A 65 66.44 -95.16 41.75
C SER A 65 67.78 -94.66 41.20
N ASN A 66 68.89 -95.01 41.87
CA ASN A 66 70.20 -94.95 41.24
C ASN A 66 70.17 -95.81 39.96
N GLY A 67 70.76 -95.32 38.87
CA GLY A 67 70.69 -96.01 37.59
C GLY A 67 71.87 -95.71 36.69
N THR A 68 71.89 -96.38 35.55
CA THR A 68 72.85 -96.17 34.47
C THR A 68 72.13 -96.04 33.13
N ILE A 69 72.77 -95.35 32.18
CA ILE A 69 72.38 -95.36 30.77
C ILE A 69 73.62 -95.59 29.89
N THR A 70 73.42 -96.18 28.72
CA THR A 70 74.47 -96.35 27.72
C THR A 70 74.55 -95.10 26.84
N LEU A 71 75.74 -94.54 26.70
CA LEU A 71 76.04 -93.44 25.79
C LEU A 71 76.39 -93.97 24.41
N THR A 72 76.01 -93.22 23.37
CA THR A 72 76.43 -93.47 21.99
C THR A 72 77.90 -93.12 21.85
N ALA A 73 78.69 -94.02 21.27
CA ALA A 73 80.13 -93.83 21.01
C ALA A 73 80.39 -92.71 20.00
N SER A 74 81.53 -92.03 20.13
CA SER A 74 82.00 -90.97 19.21
C SER A 74 80.98 -89.86 18.96
N ALA A 75 80.20 -89.49 19.98
CA ALA A 75 79.09 -88.55 19.87
C ALA A 75 78.96 -87.65 21.12
N THR A 76 78.29 -86.51 20.95
CA THR A 76 77.77 -85.72 22.07
C THR A 76 76.42 -86.27 22.48
N ASN A 77 76.28 -86.69 23.73
CA ASN A 77 75.10 -87.32 24.29
C ASN A 77 74.38 -86.34 25.23
N TYR A 78 73.16 -85.94 24.88
CA TYR A 78 72.30 -85.10 25.69
C TYR A 78 71.45 -85.97 26.60
N ILE A 79 71.74 -85.94 27.89
CA ILE A 79 71.05 -86.69 28.95
C ILE A 79 69.95 -85.80 29.53
N TYR A 80 68.74 -86.30 29.59
CA TYR A 80 67.55 -85.60 30.10
C TYR A 80 66.68 -86.52 30.95
N ALA A 81 65.89 -85.95 31.84
CA ALA A 81 64.84 -86.66 32.57
C ALA A 81 63.46 -86.27 32.05
N ASP A 82 62.53 -87.22 32.05
CA ASP A 82 61.14 -86.98 31.70
C ASP A 82 60.43 -86.08 32.72
N LYS A 83 59.80 -85.00 32.26
CA LYS A 83 59.15 -83.99 33.13
C LYS A 83 57.96 -84.50 33.97
N THR A 84 57.44 -85.69 33.65
CA THR A 84 56.26 -86.28 34.27
C THR A 84 56.54 -87.53 35.10
N THR A 85 57.65 -88.23 34.83
CA THR A 85 58.02 -89.48 35.50
C THR A 85 59.42 -89.47 36.11
N GLY A 86 60.26 -88.49 35.73
CA GLY A 86 61.65 -88.37 36.15
C GLY A 86 62.61 -89.42 35.57
N ALA A 87 62.15 -90.25 34.63
CA ALA A 87 62.95 -91.29 34.00
C ALA A 87 64.06 -90.69 33.12
N VAL A 88 65.30 -91.17 33.29
CA VAL A 88 66.49 -90.65 32.58
C VAL A 88 66.66 -91.32 31.22
N SER A 89 67.02 -90.55 30.20
CA SER A 89 67.32 -91.02 28.84
C SER A 89 68.40 -90.15 28.18
N ALA A 90 68.97 -90.62 27.06
CA ALA A 90 69.94 -89.86 26.27
C ALA A 90 69.64 -89.93 24.76
N ASN A 91 70.05 -88.89 24.04
CA ASN A 91 70.08 -88.84 22.57
C ASN A 91 71.33 -88.09 22.08
N THR A 92 71.53 -87.97 20.76
CA THR A 92 72.66 -87.24 20.16
C THR A 92 72.26 -85.96 19.41
N THR A 93 70.99 -85.54 19.48
CA THR A 93 70.41 -84.45 18.68
C THR A 93 70.14 -83.17 19.47
N GLY A 94 70.03 -83.25 20.80
CA GLY A 94 69.81 -82.09 21.69
C GLY A 94 68.85 -82.41 22.84
N PHE A 95 68.75 -81.52 23.82
CA PHE A 95 67.74 -81.65 24.88
C PHE A 95 66.32 -81.52 24.29
N PRO A 96 65.42 -82.52 24.45
CA PRO A 96 64.07 -82.45 23.91
C PRO A 96 63.24 -81.35 24.59
N ALA A 97 62.40 -80.67 23.82
CA ALA A 97 61.59 -79.56 24.32
C ALA A 97 60.66 -79.99 25.47
N GLY A 98 60.78 -79.31 26.61
CA GLY A 98 59.97 -79.57 27.79
C GLY A 98 60.41 -80.75 28.67
N GLN A 99 61.49 -81.46 28.32
CA GLN A 99 62.14 -82.40 29.24
C GLN A 99 63.17 -81.67 30.12
N VAL A 100 63.55 -82.27 31.24
CA VAL A 100 64.51 -81.67 32.20
C VAL A 100 65.94 -81.93 31.71
N PRO A 101 66.73 -80.91 31.33
CA PRO A 101 68.12 -81.11 30.91
C PRO A 101 69.00 -81.52 32.08
N LEU A 102 69.84 -82.55 31.91
CA LEU A 102 70.75 -83.05 32.95
C LEU A 102 72.22 -82.85 32.58
N TYR A 103 72.66 -83.44 31.45
CA TYR A 103 74.06 -83.37 31.03
C TYR A 103 74.21 -83.30 29.51
N SER A 104 75.28 -82.69 29.04
CA SER A 104 75.83 -82.95 27.69
C SER A 104 77.17 -83.64 27.86
N VAL A 105 77.32 -84.87 27.35
CA VAL A 105 78.49 -85.74 27.55
C VAL A 105 79.12 -86.09 26.21
N VAL A 106 80.37 -85.68 25.99
CA VAL A 106 81.14 -86.04 24.79
C VAL A 106 81.81 -87.40 25.02
N THR A 107 81.75 -88.28 24.02
CA THR A 107 82.38 -89.61 24.04
C THR A 107 83.37 -89.79 22.88
N ASN A 108 84.35 -90.67 23.07
CA ASN A 108 85.12 -91.29 22.00
C ASN A 108 84.55 -92.69 21.69
N ALA A 109 85.31 -93.56 21.02
CA ALA A 109 84.90 -94.92 20.67
C ALA A 109 84.60 -95.85 21.88
N SER A 110 85.11 -95.56 23.08
CA SER A 110 85.04 -96.45 24.24
C SER A 110 84.82 -95.77 25.60
N THR A 111 85.01 -94.45 25.73
CA THR A 111 84.84 -93.71 26.99
C THR A 111 84.15 -92.36 26.80
N ALA A 112 83.44 -91.90 27.84
CA ALA A 112 83.18 -90.47 28.01
C ALA A 112 84.50 -89.69 28.19
N THR A 113 84.62 -88.51 27.59
CA THR A 113 85.84 -87.69 27.59
C THR A 113 85.65 -86.32 28.25
N SER A 114 84.45 -85.74 28.17
CA SER A 114 84.08 -84.52 28.90
C SER A 114 82.57 -84.47 29.11
N TYR A 115 82.13 -83.65 30.07
CA TYR A 115 80.71 -83.39 30.30
C TYR A 115 80.47 -81.97 30.81
N LEU A 116 79.28 -81.46 30.51
CA LEU A 116 78.70 -80.25 31.09
C LEU A 116 77.48 -80.65 31.91
N ASP A 117 77.43 -80.24 33.18
CA ASP A 117 76.26 -80.42 34.07
C ASP A 117 75.29 -79.26 33.83
N TYR A 118 74.07 -79.58 33.38
CA TYR A 118 72.99 -78.64 33.10
C TYR A 118 71.91 -78.65 34.17
N ARG A 119 72.05 -79.45 35.23
CA ARG A 119 71.09 -79.49 36.33
C ARG A 119 71.12 -78.15 37.08
N SER A 120 70.01 -77.43 37.02
CA SER A 120 69.77 -76.27 37.88
C SER A 120 69.02 -76.70 39.14
N TYR A 121 69.17 -75.93 40.23
CA TYR A 121 68.40 -76.16 41.45
C TYR A 121 66.91 -75.94 41.16
N GLN A 122 66.14 -77.03 41.16
CA GLN A 122 64.70 -77.03 40.94
C GLN A 122 63.97 -77.18 42.29
N PRO A 123 63.67 -76.10 43.02
CA PRO A 123 62.72 -76.19 44.12
C PRO A 123 61.35 -76.54 43.52
N SER A 124 60.75 -77.60 44.08
CA SER A 124 59.41 -78.07 43.73
C SER A 124 58.39 -76.92 43.66
N ALA A 125 57.52 -76.98 42.64
CA ALA A 125 56.40 -76.06 42.41
C ALA A 125 56.72 -74.60 42.00
N THR A 126 57.50 -74.40 40.94
CA THR A 126 57.32 -73.25 40.02
C THR A 126 56.35 -73.58 38.89
N GLY A 127 55.17 -74.11 39.25
CA GLY A 127 53.99 -73.96 38.42
C GLY A 127 53.63 -72.48 38.40
N GLY A 128 54.13 -71.75 37.41
CA GLY A 128 53.90 -70.30 37.29
C GLY A 128 52.41 -70.00 37.29
N GLY A 129 51.92 -69.41 38.38
CA GLY A 129 50.50 -69.15 38.60
C GLY A 129 49.97 -68.09 37.65
N ALA A 130 49.63 -68.49 36.43
CA ALA A 130 48.69 -67.75 35.60
C ALA A 130 47.33 -67.80 36.30
N GLY A 131 47.04 -66.77 37.11
CA GLY A 131 45.78 -66.66 37.84
C GLY A 131 44.60 -66.76 36.87
N THR A 132 43.74 -67.75 37.07
CA THR A 132 42.57 -67.96 36.21
C THR A 132 41.43 -67.06 36.65
N VAL A 133 40.76 -66.40 35.69
CA VAL A 133 39.47 -65.77 35.96
C VAL A 133 38.44 -66.88 36.16
N THR A 134 37.88 -66.99 37.36
CA THR A 134 36.86 -68.00 37.66
C THR A 134 35.48 -67.59 37.14
N SER A 135 35.07 -66.33 37.38
CA SER A 135 33.91 -65.70 36.76
C SER A 135 33.93 -64.18 36.96
N VAL A 136 33.71 -63.42 35.89
CA VAL A 136 33.40 -61.98 35.94
C VAL A 136 32.12 -61.74 35.15
N GLY A 137 31.01 -61.57 35.88
CA GLY A 137 29.73 -61.15 35.32
C GLY A 137 29.56 -59.64 35.33
N LEU A 138 28.97 -59.10 34.26
CA LEU A 138 28.56 -57.70 34.15
C LEU A 138 27.05 -57.62 33.96
N SER A 139 26.40 -56.77 34.75
CA SER A 139 24.99 -56.41 34.65
C SER A 139 24.89 -54.91 34.32
N MET A 140 23.99 -54.55 33.41
CA MET A 140 23.77 -53.18 32.96
C MET A 140 22.26 -52.87 32.88
N PRO A 141 21.87 -51.59 32.91
CA PRO A 141 20.53 -51.15 32.52
C PRO A 141 20.15 -51.62 31.10
N THR A 142 18.86 -51.90 30.86
CA THR A 142 18.33 -52.55 29.64
C THR A 142 18.50 -51.78 28.34
N GLN A 143 18.95 -50.53 28.41
CA GLN A 143 19.35 -49.67 27.30
C GLN A 143 20.68 -50.14 26.68
N PHE A 144 21.42 -51.02 27.37
CA PHE A 144 22.66 -51.64 26.89
C PHE A 144 22.49 -53.15 26.69
N SER A 145 23.11 -53.66 25.63
CA SER A 145 23.32 -55.08 25.41
C SER A 145 24.71 -55.46 25.94
N VAL A 146 24.79 -56.48 26.80
CA VAL A 146 26.06 -57.01 27.31
C VAL A 146 26.30 -58.39 26.69
N ALA A 147 27.39 -58.53 25.95
CA ALA A 147 27.86 -59.80 25.39
C ALA A 147 29.11 -60.32 26.13
N ASN A 148 29.37 -61.62 26.01
CA ASN A 148 30.47 -62.35 26.64
C ASN A 148 30.47 -62.29 28.19
N SER A 149 29.30 -62.11 28.81
CA SER A 149 29.11 -62.09 30.26
C SER A 149 28.47 -63.41 30.73
N PRO A 150 29.04 -64.14 31.71
CA PRO A 150 30.32 -63.87 32.38
C PRO A 150 31.56 -64.32 31.57
N VAL A 151 32.71 -63.69 31.84
CA VAL A 151 34.02 -64.19 31.39
C VAL A 151 34.57 -65.17 32.43
N THR A 152 34.92 -66.40 32.00
CA THR A 152 35.41 -67.49 32.89
C THR A 152 36.80 -68.02 32.51
N SER A 153 37.59 -67.22 31.78
CA SER A 153 38.99 -67.55 31.43
C SER A 153 39.76 -66.29 31.02
N SER A 154 39.79 -65.96 29.73
CA SER A 154 40.35 -64.73 29.18
C SER A 154 39.43 -64.24 28.06
N GLY A 155 38.99 -62.98 28.13
CA GLY A 155 38.07 -62.42 27.15
C GLY A 155 37.67 -60.98 27.49
N THR A 156 36.91 -60.35 26.60
CA THR A 156 36.40 -58.99 26.77
C THR A 156 34.89 -59.00 26.92
N LEU A 157 34.39 -58.27 27.92
CA LEU A 157 32.98 -57.91 28.02
C LEU A 157 32.68 -56.84 26.97
N ALA A 158 31.78 -57.12 26.05
CA ALA A 158 31.38 -56.17 25.02
C ALA A 158 30.04 -55.53 25.42
N VAL A 159 30.04 -54.20 25.59
CA VAL A 159 28.83 -53.42 25.86
C VAL A 159 28.49 -52.61 24.62
N THR A 160 27.28 -52.76 24.11
CA THR A 160 26.74 -51.96 23.01
C THR A 160 25.42 -51.31 23.44
N TRP A 161 24.98 -50.27 22.73
CA TRP A 161 23.60 -49.80 22.87
C TRP A 161 22.63 -50.87 22.37
N ALA A 162 21.57 -51.12 23.13
CA ALA A 162 20.42 -51.86 22.63
C ALA A 162 19.72 -51.05 21.54
N ASN A 163 19.19 -51.73 20.52
CA ASN A 163 18.52 -51.05 19.40
C ASN A 163 17.30 -50.26 19.87
N ALA A 164 17.34 -48.94 19.67
CA ALA A 164 16.20 -48.05 19.80
C ALA A 164 15.40 -47.98 18.50
N SER A 165 14.12 -47.60 18.59
CA SER A 165 13.39 -47.11 17.42
C SER A 165 13.83 -45.68 17.08
N ALA A 166 13.69 -45.27 15.81
CA ALA A 166 14.00 -43.91 15.41
C ALA A 166 13.15 -42.88 16.19
N ASN A 167 13.69 -41.66 16.32
CA ASN A 167 13.05 -40.53 17.01
C ASN A 167 12.76 -40.75 18.51
N GLN A 168 13.55 -41.59 19.17
CA GLN A 168 13.56 -41.76 20.62
C GLN A 168 14.76 -41.03 21.26
N VAL A 169 14.60 -40.63 22.52
CA VAL A 169 15.61 -39.96 23.35
C VAL A 169 15.81 -40.72 24.67
N LEU A 170 17.00 -40.61 25.26
CA LEU A 170 17.26 -41.10 26.61
C LEU A 170 16.86 -40.02 27.62
N ALA A 171 15.72 -40.20 28.28
CA ALA A 171 15.16 -39.20 29.19
C ALA A 171 14.51 -39.84 30.42
N GLY A 172 14.40 -39.09 31.53
CA GLY A 172 13.60 -39.48 32.69
C GLY A 172 12.11 -39.66 32.35
N PRO A 173 11.27 -40.17 33.27
CA PRO A 173 9.84 -40.35 33.00
C PRO A 173 9.12 -39.09 32.51
N ALA A 174 8.23 -39.23 31.52
CA ALA A 174 7.40 -38.14 31.01
C ALA A 174 6.41 -37.56 32.06
N SER A 175 6.24 -38.22 33.21
CA SER A 175 5.51 -37.72 34.37
C SER A 175 6.28 -36.69 35.21
N GLY A 176 7.55 -36.40 34.88
CA GLY A 176 8.41 -35.46 35.61
C GLY A 176 8.97 -35.98 36.94
N ALA A 177 8.54 -37.16 37.41
CA ALA A 177 9.08 -37.79 38.60
C ALA A 177 10.50 -38.32 38.35
N ALA A 178 11.40 -38.12 39.30
CA ALA A 178 12.77 -38.62 39.21
C ALA A 178 12.80 -40.17 39.26
N ALA A 179 13.24 -40.79 38.16
CA ALA A 179 13.54 -42.22 38.08
C ALA A 179 14.65 -42.47 37.04
N ALA A 180 15.10 -43.72 36.92
CA ALA A 180 16.07 -44.10 35.90
C ALA A 180 15.57 -43.74 34.48
N PRO A 181 16.43 -43.14 33.63
CA PRO A 181 16.01 -42.70 32.31
C PRO A 181 15.75 -43.90 31.39
N THR A 182 14.75 -43.81 30.52
CA THR A 182 14.44 -44.84 29.51
C THR A 182 14.60 -44.25 28.12
N ILE A 183 14.81 -45.12 27.13
CA ILE A 183 14.71 -44.73 25.73
C ILE A 183 13.22 -44.64 25.39
N ARG A 184 12.73 -43.44 25.12
CA ARG A 184 11.30 -43.16 24.86
C ARG A 184 11.11 -42.04 23.84
N ALA A 185 9.90 -41.86 23.36
CA ALA A 185 9.56 -40.69 22.54
C ALA A 185 9.79 -39.38 23.33
N LEU A 186 10.24 -38.35 22.61
CA LEU A 186 10.31 -36.97 23.12
C LEU A 186 8.88 -36.44 23.35
N VAL A 187 8.61 -35.90 24.53
CA VAL A 187 7.32 -35.27 24.87
C VAL A 187 7.47 -33.76 25.04
N GLY A 188 6.36 -33.02 25.00
CA GLY A 188 6.40 -31.55 25.15
C GLY A 188 7.07 -31.07 26.44
N ALA A 189 7.02 -31.85 27.53
CA ALA A 189 7.67 -31.53 28.80
C ALA A 189 9.21 -31.69 28.79
N ASP A 190 9.78 -32.36 27.78
CA ASP A 190 11.23 -32.47 27.60
C ASP A 190 11.82 -31.23 26.91
N ILE A 191 10.98 -30.43 26.27
CA ILE A 191 11.34 -29.18 25.61
C ILE A 191 10.97 -28.03 26.57
N PRO A 192 11.87 -27.06 26.84
CA PRO A 192 11.52 -25.92 27.67
C PRO A 192 10.26 -25.21 27.15
N PRO A 193 9.29 -24.87 28.03
CA PRO A 193 8.04 -24.26 27.61
C PRO A 193 8.27 -22.89 26.98
N PHE A 194 7.54 -22.58 25.91
CA PHE A 194 7.65 -21.30 25.23
C PHE A 194 7.13 -20.16 26.09
N THR A 195 8.03 -19.33 26.61
CA THR A 195 7.71 -18.08 27.32
C THR A 195 7.48 -16.94 26.33
N GLY A 196 6.65 -15.96 26.69
CA GLY A 196 6.51 -14.72 25.91
C GLY A 196 7.83 -13.94 25.79
N SER A 197 7.96 -13.16 24.72
CA SER A 197 9.11 -12.27 24.51
C SER A 197 9.17 -11.16 25.57
N GLY A 198 10.39 -10.76 25.95
CA GLY A 198 10.61 -9.78 27.02
C GLY A 198 11.84 -10.10 27.88
N ALA A 199 11.99 -9.37 28.99
CA ALA A 199 13.12 -9.51 29.91
C ALA A 199 13.22 -10.88 30.63
N SER A 200 12.18 -11.71 30.56
CA SER A 200 12.13 -13.06 31.14
C SER A 200 12.11 -14.17 30.08
N HIS A 201 12.52 -13.87 28.84
CA HIS A 201 12.63 -14.88 27.78
C HIS A 201 13.65 -15.97 28.13
N THR A 202 13.40 -17.20 27.66
CA THR A 202 14.32 -18.33 27.78
C THR A 202 14.45 -19.06 26.45
N THR A 203 15.68 -19.43 26.06
CA THR A 203 15.93 -20.24 24.87
C THR A 203 15.21 -21.60 24.98
N GLY A 204 14.30 -21.87 24.04
CA GLY A 204 13.53 -23.12 23.96
C GLY A 204 13.74 -23.85 22.63
N GLY A 205 12.83 -24.78 22.29
CA GLY A 205 12.88 -25.53 21.03
C GLY A 205 12.56 -24.74 19.75
N VAL A 206 12.56 -23.40 19.81
CA VAL A 206 12.17 -22.45 18.77
C VAL A 206 13.13 -21.25 18.84
N PRO A 207 13.51 -20.61 17.71
CA PRO A 207 14.37 -19.42 17.72
C PRO A 207 13.87 -18.32 18.66
N ASP A 208 14.76 -17.80 19.49
CA ASP A 208 14.46 -16.77 20.49
C ASP A 208 13.85 -15.50 19.83
N PRO A 209 12.66 -15.03 20.27
CA PRO A 209 12.08 -13.76 19.81
C PRO A 209 12.83 -12.51 20.30
N GLY A 210 13.78 -12.67 21.21
CA GLY A 210 14.61 -11.62 21.79
C GLY A 210 13.97 -10.95 23.01
N SER A 211 14.76 -10.07 23.64
CA SER A 211 14.42 -9.41 24.91
C SER A 211 13.34 -8.33 24.82
N THR A 212 12.92 -7.95 23.61
CA THR A 212 11.86 -6.95 23.39
C THR A 212 10.51 -7.62 23.21
N ALA A 213 9.58 -7.37 24.14
CA ALA A 213 8.22 -7.90 24.06
C ALA A 213 7.51 -7.47 22.77
N GLY A 214 7.07 -8.44 21.97
CA GLY A 214 6.38 -8.22 20.70
C GLY A 214 5.07 -9.00 20.64
N SER A 215 3.96 -8.35 20.98
CA SER A 215 2.60 -8.92 20.92
C SER A 215 2.07 -9.14 19.49
N THR A 216 2.81 -8.69 18.48
CA THR A 216 2.39 -8.68 17.07
C THR A 216 3.28 -9.51 16.15
N ARG A 217 4.27 -10.26 16.67
CA ARG A 217 5.23 -11.03 15.86
C ARG A 217 4.98 -12.53 15.96
N PHE A 218 5.06 -13.20 14.82
CA PHE A 218 4.91 -14.64 14.66
C PHE A 218 6.15 -15.20 13.95
N LEU A 219 6.54 -16.43 14.29
CA LEU A 219 7.62 -17.14 13.61
C LEU A 219 7.11 -17.61 12.24
N ARG A 220 7.83 -17.30 11.17
CA ARG A 220 7.57 -17.81 9.82
C ARG A 220 8.31 -19.14 9.58
N GLU A 221 7.95 -19.84 8.52
CA GLU A 221 8.60 -21.08 8.07
C GLU A 221 10.11 -20.91 7.79
N ASP A 222 10.55 -19.70 7.43
CA ASP A 222 11.96 -19.34 7.27
C ASP A 222 12.71 -19.05 8.59
N SER A 223 12.10 -19.39 9.73
CA SER A 223 12.63 -19.16 11.09
C SER A 223 12.86 -17.69 11.47
N THR A 224 12.25 -16.74 10.75
CA THR A 224 12.28 -15.32 11.11
C THR A 224 11.00 -14.85 11.80
N TRP A 225 11.15 -13.89 12.72
CA TRP A 225 10.01 -13.24 13.40
C TRP A 225 9.46 -12.09 12.57
N ALA A 226 8.21 -12.21 12.10
CA ALA A 226 7.55 -11.20 11.27
C ALA A 226 6.21 -10.76 11.87
N VAL A 227 5.80 -9.53 11.57
CA VAL A 227 4.44 -9.05 11.87
C VAL A 227 3.51 -9.60 10.78
N PRO A 228 2.40 -10.30 11.12
CA PRO A 228 1.43 -10.74 10.13
C PRO A 228 0.84 -9.54 9.38
N PRO A 229 0.80 -9.55 8.04
CA PRO A 229 0.13 -8.52 7.26
C PRO A 229 -1.34 -8.37 7.72
N GLY A 230 -1.69 -7.19 8.24
CA GLY A 230 -3.05 -6.85 8.69
C GLY A 230 -3.34 -6.95 10.19
N SER A 231 -2.39 -7.33 11.06
CA SER A 231 -2.65 -7.47 12.52
C SER A 231 -2.59 -6.16 13.34
N GLY A 232 -2.23 -5.04 12.72
CA GLY A 232 -2.51 -3.68 13.20
C GLY A 232 -3.39 -2.97 12.18
N GLY A 233 -4.48 -2.32 12.62
CA GLY A 233 -5.51 -1.75 11.76
C GLY A 233 -5.02 -0.65 10.81
N GLY A 234 -4.49 -1.06 9.66
CA GLY A 234 -3.83 -0.20 8.68
C GLY A 234 -3.78 -0.79 7.27
N GLY A 235 -4.78 -1.59 6.90
CA GLY A 235 -4.98 -2.11 5.54
C GLY A 235 -5.55 -1.06 4.59
N GLY A 236 -4.99 0.16 4.58
CA GLY A 236 -5.45 1.29 3.79
C GLY A 236 -4.87 2.61 4.29
N THR A 237 -4.47 3.50 3.38
CA THR A 237 -3.87 4.81 3.67
C THR A 237 -4.88 5.89 4.10
N VAL A 238 -6.08 5.48 4.50
CA VAL A 238 -7.19 6.35 4.91
C VAL A 238 -7.73 5.85 6.25
N THR A 239 -7.35 6.52 7.34
CA THR A 239 -7.80 6.17 8.71
C THR A 239 -9.13 6.81 9.09
N SER A 240 -9.55 7.85 8.37
CA SER A 240 -10.90 8.40 8.47
C SER A 240 -11.29 9.18 7.22
N ILE A 241 -12.59 9.28 6.95
CA ILE A 241 -13.17 10.15 5.91
C ILE A 241 -14.15 11.12 6.58
N GLY A 242 -13.85 12.41 6.51
CA GLY A 242 -14.72 13.49 7.00
C GLY A 242 -15.38 14.24 5.84
N GLY A 243 -16.64 14.64 6.05
CA GLY A 243 -17.36 15.51 5.11
C GLY A 243 -17.04 16.98 5.38
N THR A 244 -16.72 17.74 4.33
CA THR A 244 -16.52 19.20 4.38
C THR A 244 -17.06 19.81 3.09
N GLY A 245 -17.69 20.99 3.16
CA GLY A 245 -18.09 21.75 1.97
C GLY A 245 -19.34 21.25 1.23
N GLY A 246 -20.32 20.69 1.94
CA GLY A 246 -21.58 20.19 1.35
C GLY A 246 -21.59 18.70 1.02
N VAL A 247 -20.52 18.00 1.39
CA VAL A 247 -20.47 16.54 1.51
C VAL A 247 -20.62 16.20 3.00
N GLU A 248 -21.50 15.28 3.35
CA GLU A 248 -21.67 14.79 4.72
C GLU A 248 -21.45 13.28 4.83
N THR A 249 -21.07 12.84 6.02
CA THR A 249 -21.09 11.44 6.43
C THR A 249 -22.47 11.11 6.99
N ASP A 250 -22.95 9.87 6.85
CA ASP A 250 -24.20 9.44 7.51
C ASP A 250 -24.05 9.14 9.02
N GLN A 251 -22.89 9.46 9.58
CA GLN A 251 -22.62 9.42 10.99
C GLN A 251 -23.18 10.67 11.69
N ALA A 252 -23.60 10.52 12.95
CA ALA A 252 -24.24 11.59 13.71
C ALA A 252 -23.44 12.91 13.68
N SER A 253 -24.12 14.00 13.28
CA SER A 253 -23.58 15.37 13.24
C SER A 253 -22.29 15.55 12.43
N GLY A 254 -22.11 14.81 11.32
CA GLY A 254 -20.98 14.97 10.41
C GLY A 254 -19.66 14.38 10.92
N ALA A 255 -19.72 13.47 11.88
CA ALA A 255 -18.55 12.80 12.44
C ALA A 255 -17.78 12.00 11.36
N ALA A 256 -16.45 11.98 11.44
CA ALA A 256 -15.62 11.25 10.48
C ALA A 256 -15.86 9.74 10.55
N ILE A 257 -15.88 9.07 9.40
CA ILE A 257 -16.02 7.62 9.30
C ILE A 257 -14.70 6.98 9.73
N THR A 258 -14.65 6.41 10.94
CA THR A 258 -13.46 5.75 11.53
C THR A 258 -13.56 4.22 11.59
N SER A 259 -14.69 3.65 11.17
CA SER A 259 -14.95 2.20 11.16
C SER A 259 -15.84 1.78 9.99
N SER A 260 -17.07 2.29 9.93
CA SER A 260 -18.00 2.12 8.80
C SER A 260 -18.96 3.31 8.68
N GLY A 261 -19.40 3.59 7.45
CA GLY A 261 -20.31 4.70 7.12
C GLY A 261 -20.29 5.02 5.62
N SER A 262 -21.22 5.86 5.17
CA SER A 262 -21.38 6.30 3.78
C SER A 262 -21.13 7.80 3.66
N VAL A 263 -20.57 8.21 2.51
CA VAL A 263 -20.43 9.62 2.11
C VAL A 263 -21.59 10.01 1.20
N ARG A 264 -22.25 11.13 1.47
CA ARG A 264 -23.42 11.61 0.72
C ARG A 264 -23.25 13.06 0.30
N ALA A 265 -23.70 13.38 -0.91
CA ALA A 265 -23.72 14.72 -1.48
C ALA A 265 -25.08 14.99 -2.17
N ASN A 266 -26.16 14.44 -1.59
CA ASN A 266 -27.50 14.49 -2.19
C ASN A 266 -28.26 15.71 -1.70
N ARG A 267 -28.77 16.48 -2.66
CA ARG A 267 -29.72 17.57 -2.41
C ARG A 267 -31.13 17.02 -2.20
N LEU A 268 -31.42 16.53 -1.00
CA LEU A 268 -32.68 15.86 -0.68
C LEU A 268 -33.82 16.88 -0.49
N PRO A 269 -34.95 16.75 -1.20
CA PRO A 269 -36.12 17.61 -0.99
C PRO A 269 -36.92 17.19 0.25
N ASN A 270 -37.22 18.15 1.12
CA ASN A 270 -38.12 18.02 2.25
C ASN A 270 -39.30 18.99 2.06
N VAL A 271 -40.50 18.46 1.83
CA VAL A 271 -41.70 19.28 1.56
C VAL A 271 -42.45 19.52 2.88
N VAL A 272 -42.57 20.79 3.25
CA VAL A 272 -43.17 21.24 4.52
C VAL A 272 -44.39 22.13 4.25
N THR A 273 -45.43 21.99 5.06
CA THR A 273 -46.66 22.80 4.99
C THR A 273 -46.71 23.91 6.05
N SER A 274 -45.70 23.97 6.91
CA SER A 274 -45.55 24.92 8.03
C SER A 274 -44.06 25.24 8.26
N ALA A 275 -43.75 25.98 9.33
CA ALA A 275 -42.36 26.29 9.70
C ALA A 275 -41.58 25.00 10.03
N HIS A 276 -40.37 24.88 9.47
CA HIS A 276 -39.47 23.76 9.65
C HIS A 276 -38.49 24.03 10.81
N THR A 277 -38.15 22.99 11.56
CA THR A 277 -37.12 23.05 12.60
C THR A 277 -35.81 22.52 12.03
N PHE A 278 -34.90 23.43 11.67
CA PHE A 278 -33.62 23.08 11.08
C PHE A 278 -32.74 22.24 12.02
N VAL A 279 -32.16 21.17 11.49
CA VAL A 279 -31.18 20.30 12.16
C VAL A 279 -29.87 20.25 11.38
N THR A 280 -28.77 19.81 12.00
CA THR A 280 -27.44 19.74 11.35
C THR A 280 -27.50 19.04 9.98
N GLY A 281 -28.22 17.92 9.89
CA GLY A 281 -28.38 17.10 8.68
C GLY A 281 -29.31 17.67 7.60
N ASP A 282 -29.87 18.88 7.78
CA ASP A 282 -30.50 19.63 6.69
C ASP A 282 -29.47 20.33 5.79
N ARG A 283 -28.15 20.12 6.03
CA ARG A 283 -27.09 20.71 5.21
C ARG A 283 -27.20 20.23 3.76
N GLY A 284 -27.34 21.17 2.84
CA GLY A 284 -27.56 20.89 1.42
C GLY A 284 -28.92 20.27 1.10
N ALA A 285 -29.83 20.15 2.07
CA ALA A 285 -31.23 19.78 1.81
C ALA A 285 -32.00 20.96 1.19
N ALA A 286 -33.08 20.62 0.49
CA ALA A 286 -34.01 21.60 -0.08
C ALA A 286 -35.33 21.60 0.68
N ILE A 287 -35.53 22.63 1.52
CA ILE A 287 -36.76 22.85 2.27
C ILE A 287 -37.78 23.53 1.36
N ILE A 288 -38.82 22.79 0.98
CA ILE A 288 -39.83 23.22 0.02
C ILE A 288 -41.13 23.53 0.78
N THR A 289 -41.43 24.82 0.93
CA THR A 289 -42.66 25.27 1.61
C THR A 289 -43.85 25.23 0.65
N ASN A 290 -44.82 24.37 0.95
CA ASN A 290 -46.06 24.19 0.22
C ASN A 290 -47.26 24.53 1.12
N SER A 291 -47.38 25.81 1.49
CA SER A 291 -48.48 26.32 2.32
C SER A 291 -49.37 27.28 1.53
N SER A 292 -50.67 27.24 1.81
CA SER A 292 -51.63 28.26 1.34
C SER A 292 -51.68 29.49 2.26
N SER A 293 -51.08 29.40 3.45
CA SER A 293 -50.98 30.48 4.44
C SER A 293 -49.54 31.01 4.51
N ALA A 294 -49.35 32.23 5.04
CA ALA A 294 -48.01 32.76 5.24
C ALA A 294 -47.21 31.90 6.25
N VAL A 295 -45.95 31.60 5.93
CA VAL A 295 -45.05 30.78 6.75
C VAL A 295 -43.71 31.48 6.90
N THR A 296 -43.21 31.61 8.12
CA THR A 296 -41.84 32.08 8.38
C THR A 296 -40.91 30.90 8.64
N GLN A 297 -39.94 30.69 7.76
CA GLN A 297 -38.82 29.77 7.95
C GLN A 297 -37.68 30.52 8.65
N THR A 298 -37.52 30.29 9.95
CA THR A 298 -36.45 30.92 10.74
C THR A 298 -35.19 30.05 10.68
N LEU A 299 -34.14 30.57 10.05
CA LEU A 299 -32.83 29.94 9.97
C LEU A 299 -32.24 29.72 11.38
N PRO A 300 -31.40 28.68 11.59
CA PRO A 300 -30.82 28.40 12.90
C PRO A 300 -29.74 29.42 13.30
N ALA A 301 -29.36 29.43 14.58
CA ALA A 301 -28.21 30.20 15.04
C ALA A 301 -26.91 29.54 14.54
N ALA A 302 -26.07 30.31 13.85
CA ALA A 302 -24.78 29.85 13.36
C ALA A 302 -23.78 29.63 14.51
N THR A 303 -22.87 28.65 14.37
CA THR A 303 -22.06 28.13 15.49
C THR A 303 -20.54 28.34 15.35
N GLY A 304 -20.10 29.25 14.47
CA GLY A 304 -18.70 29.56 14.22
C GLY A 304 -18.01 28.52 13.32
N SER A 305 -16.78 28.14 13.65
CA SER A 305 -15.99 27.17 12.85
C SER A 305 -16.33 25.70 13.10
N SER A 306 -17.19 25.39 14.07
CA SER A 306 -17.58 24.02 14.46
C SER A 306 -19.00 23.98 15.03
N GLY A 307 -19.51 22.82 15.45
CA GLY A 307 -20.86 22.67 15.97
C GLY A 307 -21.92 22.38 14.89
N ASN A 308 -23.19 22.64 15.20
CA ASN A 308 -24.33 22.17 14.39
C ASN A 308 -24.54 22.95 13.09
N PHE A 309 -24.19 24.23 13.05
CA PHE A 309 -24.40 25.12 11.89
C PHE A 309 -23.14 25.98 11.64
N PRO A 310 -21.99 25.34 11.29
CA PRO A 310 -20.71 26.01 11.19
C PRO A 310 -20.57 26.76 9.85
N ASN A 311 -19.47 27.51 9.71
CA ASN A 311 -19.06 28.14 8.46
C ASN A 311 -19.20 27.21 7.24
N GLY A 312 -19.85 27.71 6.19
CA GLY A 312 -20.15 27.00 4.96
C GLY A 312 -21.32 26.03 5.06
N TRP A 313 -22.05 25.96 6.18
CA TRP A 313 -23.35 25.29 6.23
C TRP A 313 -24.34 26.06 5.34
N PHE A 314 -25.17 25.33 4.60
CA PHE A 314 -26.14 25.92 3.68
C PHE A 314 -27.38 25.03 3.53
N CYS A 315 -28.50 25.61 3.11
CA CYS A 315 -29.69 24.89 2.66
C CYS A 315 -30.38 25.67 1.53
N ASP A 316 -31.18 24.98 0.73
CA ASP A 316 -32.08 25.60 -0.23
C ASP A 316 -33.45 25.82 0.40
N LEU A 317 -34.04 27.00 0.20
CA LEU A 317 -35.41 27.30 0.58
C LEU A 317 -36.21 27.67 -0.67
N THR A 318 -37.30 26.93 -0.92
CA THR A 318 -38.20 27.16 -2.05
C THR A 318 -39.63 27.33 -1.56
N SER A 319 -40.40 28.25 -2.14
CA SER A 319 -41.84 28.35 -1.94
C SER A 319 -42.58 27.86 -3.18
N ILE A 320 -43.49 26.90 -3.04
CA ILE A 320 -44.38 26.44 -4.12
C ILE A 320 -45.87 26.62 -3.78
N GLY A 321 -46.18 26.87 -2.51
CA GLY A 321 -47.53 27.20 -2.06
C GLY A 321 -47.95 28.62 -2.43
N THR A 322 -49.25 28.90 -2.36
CA THR A 322 -49.81 30.23 -2.63
C THR A 322 -49.62 31.22 -1.48
N GLY A 323 -49.28 30.72 -0.29
CA GLY A 323 -48.91 31.53 0.86
C GLY A 323 -47.48 32.07 0.75
N THR A 324 -47.27 33.29 1.23
CA THR A 324 -45.94 33.92 1.26
C THR A 324 -45.01 33.18 2.22
N THR A 325 -43.85 32.74 1.73
CA THR A 325 -42.82 32.16 2.59
C THR A 325 -41.78 33.23 2.93
N THR A 326 -41.60 33.56 4.20
CA THR A 326 -40.58 34.50 4.68
C THR A 326 -39.41 33.72 5.26
N VAL A 327 -38.20 33.91 4.75
CA VAL A 327 -36.98 33.42 5.38
C VAL A 327 -36.49 34.49 6.36
N ALA A 328 -36.22 34.13 7.60
CA ALA A 328 -35.78 35.05 8.66
C ALA A 328 -34.56 34.51 9.40
N VAL A 329 -33.74 35.39 9.99
CA VAL A 329 -32.65 34.98 10.90
C VAL A 329 -33.06 35.12 12.37
N PRO A 330 -32.38 34.44 13.31
CA PRO A 330 -32.60 34.63 14.74
C PRO A 330 -32.33 36.09 15.17
N SER A 331 -32.94 36.49 16.28
CA SER A 331 -32.72 37.83 16.85
C SER A 331 -31.24 38.09 17.14
N GLY A 332 -30.72 39.21 16.65
CA GLY A 332 -29.32 39.63 16.77
C GLY A 332 -28.40 39.16 15.64
N ALA A 333 -28.80 38.17 14.83
CA ALA A 333 -28.04 37.76 13.65
C ALA A 333 -28.37 38.66 12.43
N GLN A 334 -27.50 38.65 11.41
CA GLN A 334 -27.75 39.36 10.16
C GLN A 334 -28.12 38.41 9.01
N LEU A 335 -28.97 38.90 8.11
CA LEU A 335 -29.23 38.32 6.78
C LEU A 335 -28.78 39.35 5.73
N ASP A 336 -27.83 38.98 4.85
CA ASP A 336 -27.28 39.89 3.82
C ASP A 336 -26.81 41.25 4.38
N GLY A 337 -26.26 41.25 5.61
CA GLY A 337 -25.81 42.46 6.33
C GLY A 337 -26.91 43.23 7.07
N VAL A 338 -28.17 42.79 7.02
CA VAL A 338 -29.29 43.41 7.75
C VAL A 338 -29.56 42.65 9.05
N THR A 339 -29.40 43.32 10.19
CA THR A 339 -29.72 42.75 11.52
C THR A 339 -31.21 42.42 11.64
N ASN A 340 -31.54 41.22 12.11
CA ASN A 340 -32.89 40.65 12.11
C ASN A 340 -33.52 40.58 10.68
N GLY A 341 -32.67 40.51 9.65
CA GLY A 341 -33.09 40.59 8.25
C GLY A 341 -33.98 39.43 7.81
N THR A 342 -34.84 39.72 6.83
CA THR A 342 -35.79 38.76 6.25
C THR A 342 -35.77 38.82 4.72
N ALA A 343 -35.94 37.68 4.07
CA ALA A 343 -36.10 37.58 2.62
C ALA A 343 -37.45 36.91 2.28
N THR A 344 -38.26 37.56 1.45
CA THR A 344 -39.59 37.08 1.07
C THR A 344 -39.52 36.26 -0.21
N LEU A 345 -40.13 35.07 -0.21
CA LEU A 345 -40.29 34.18 -1.36
C LEU A 345 -41.76 34.17 -1.80
N GLY A 346 -42.01 34.64 -3.02
CA GLY A 346 -43.27 34.43 -3.73
C GLY A 346 -43.41 32.98 -4.20
N GLN A 347 -44.58 32.62 -4.74
CA GLN A 347 -44.80 31.29 -5.30
C GLN A 347 -43.77 31.00 -6.43
N PHE A 348 -43.28 29.76 -6.48
CA PHE A 348 -42.25 29.27 -7.40
C PHE A 348 -40.90 30.02 -7.32
N SER A 349 -40.64 30.72 -6.20
CA SER A 349 -39.37 31.39 -5.93
C SER A 349 -38.53 30.63 -4.90
N GLY A 350 -37.21 30.78 -4.97
CA GLY A 350 -36.31 30.17 -4.00
C GLY A 350 -34.96 30.87 -3.89
N LEU A 351 -34.26 30.58 -2.79
CA LEU A 351 -32.92 31.06 -2.49
C LEU A 351 -32.10 29.95 -1.82
N ILE A 352 -30.77 30.06 -1.90
CA ILE A 352 -29.85 29.29 -1.06
C ILE A 352 -29.48 30.20 0.11
N ALA A 353 -29.68 29.75 1.34
CA ALA A 353 -29.15 30.40 2.54
C ALA A 353 -27.87 29.69 2.97
N TYR A 354 -26.79 30.45 3.21
CA TYR A 354 -25.51 29.94 3.69
C TYR A 354 -24.92 30.85 4.76
N THR A 355 -24.13 30.28 5.67
CA THR A 355 -23.53 31.03 6.80
C THR A 355 -22.01 31.05 6.76
N ASP A 356 -21.41 32.14 7.22
CA ASP A 356 -19.97 32.25 7.54
C ASP A 356 -19.62 31.71 8.95
N GLY A 357 -20.61 31.19 9.67
CA GLY A 357 -20.52 30.77 11.07
C GLY A 357 -21.02 31.81 12.07
N THR A 358 -21.31 33.05 11.65
CA THR A 358 -21.85 34.13 12.51
C THR A 358 -23.12 34.74 11.95
N ASN A 359 -23.14 35.03 10.65
CA ASN A 359 -24.24 35.65 9.92
C ASN A 359 -24.72 34.77 8.78
N TRP A 360 -25.86 35.13 8.19
CA TRP A 360 -26.43 34.46 7.03
C TRP A 360 -26.38 35.34 5.79
N PHE A 361 -26.19 34.69 4.65
CA PHE A 361 -26.16 35.29 3.33
C PHE A 361 -27.05 34.48 2.41
N THR A 362 -27.67 35.13 1.42
CA THR A 362 -28.53 34.47 0.46
C THR A 362 -28.00 34.58 -0.96
N LYS A 363 -27.79 33.41 -1.59
CA LYS A 363 -27.71 33.33 -3.05
C LYS A 363 -29.13 33.12 -3.55
N ARG A 364 -29.84 34.23 -3.77
CA ARG A 364 -31.12 34.20 -4.47
C ARG A 364 -30.88 33.69 -5.89
N GLY A 365 -31.72 32.78 -6.35
CA GLY A 365 -31.85 32.58 -7.79
C GLY A 365 -32.38 33.86 -8.42
N GLY A 366 -32.23 34.01 -9.74
CA GLY A 366 -33.03 34.97 -10.52
C GLY A 366 -34.49 34.53 -10.59
N GLY A 367 -35.13 34.33 -9.43
CA GLY A 367 -36.58 34.20 -9.35
C GLY A 367 -37.21 35.51 -9.86
N SER A 368 -38.35 35.40 -10.52
CA SER A 368 -39.01 36.50 -11.23
C SER A 368 -39.55 37.58 -10.28
N ALA A 369 -38.64 38.37 -9.71
CA ALA A 369 -38.91 39.42 -8.73
C ALA A 369 -37.89 40.58 -8.81
N ALA A 370 -37.27 40.80 -9.97
CA ALA A 370 -36.66 42.08 -10.34
C ALA A 370 -36.56 42.21 -11.87
N SER A 371 -36.93 43.37 -12.38
CA SER A 371 -36.95 43.68 -13.81
C SER A 371 -35.54 43.84 -14.39
N HIS A 372 -34.92 42.74 -14.84
CA HIS A 372 -33.93 42.82 -15.92
C HIS A 372 -34.66 42.80 -17.26
N THR A 373 -35.34 43.92 -17.54
CA THR A 373 -36.01 44.17 -18.81
C THR A 373 -34.99 44.43 -19.88
N THR A 374 -34.63 43.38 -20.61
CA THR A 374 -34.10 43.54 -21.97
C THR A 374 -35.09 44.38 -22.77
N PRO A 375 -34.67 45.49 -23.42
CA PRO A 375 -35.58 46.34 -24.18
C PRO A 375 -36.27 45.51 -25.28
N SER A 376 -37.60 45.48 -25.25
CA SER A 376 -38.42 44.73 -26.21
C SER A 376 -39.21 45.70 -27.09
N ILE A 377 -39.18 45.47 -28.40
CA ILE A 377 -40.10 46.15 -29.32
C ILE A 377 -41.51 45.67 -28.98
N VAL A 378 -42.38 46.55 -28.50
CA VAL A 378 -43.79 46.25 -28.22
C VAL A 378 -44.68 46.47 -29.44
N GLN A 379 -44.32 47.40 -30.33
CA GLN A 379 -44.94 47.55 -31.65
C GLN A 379 -44.00 48.25 -32.65
N GLN A 380 -44.20 47.94 -33.94
CA GLN A 380 -43.53 48.55 -35.08
C GLN A 380 -44.58 49.10 -36.05
N ALA A 381 -44.31 50.27 -36.62
CA ALA A 381 -45.05 50.80 -37.76
C ALA A 381 -44.09 51.23 -38.88
N ALA A 382 -44.56 51.16 -40.13
CA ALA A 382 -43.85 51.62 -41.31
C ALA A 382 -44.81 52.39 -42.21
N ASN A 383 -44.35 53.48 -42.83
CA ASN A 383 -45.11 54.20 -43.84
C ASN A 383 -44.18 54.67 -44.97
N GLY A 384 -44.67 54.65 -46.21
CA GLY A 384 -43.96 55.09 -47.40
C GLY A 384 -44.88 55.90 -48.30
N SER A 385 -44.57 57.19 -48.50
CA SER A 385 -45.32 58.05 -49.42
C SER A 385 -44.46 59.20 -49.93
N ASN A 386 -44.46 59.42 -51.24
CA ASN A 386 -43.65 60.44 -51.93
C ASN A 386 -44.19 61.87 -51.71
N THR A 387 -44.30 62.33 -50.46
CA THR A 387 -44.77 63.68 -50.10
C THR A 387 -43.83 64.36 -49.11
N THR A 388 -44.05 65.65 -48.86
CA THR A 388 -43.27 66.46 -47.89
C THR A 388 -43.70 66.24 -46.43
N SER A 389 -44.62 65.32 -46.17
CA SER A 389 -45.08 64.96 -44.83
C SER A 389 -45.26 63.45 -44.66
N LEU A 390 -44.92 62.93 -43.49
CA LEU A 390 -45.06 61.52 -43.16
C LEU A 390 -45.79 61.42 -41.83
N THR A 391 -46.93 60.72 -41.80
CA THR A 391 -47.54 60.33 -40.53
C THR A 391 -47.30 58.84 -40.30
N ILE A 392 -46.52 58.48 -39.28
CA ILE A 392 -46.36 57.07 -38.87
C ILE A 392 -47.38 56.81 -37.76
N THR A 393 -48.22 55.80 -37.95
CA THR A 393 -49.29 55.44 -37.02
C THR A 393 -49.01 54.09 -36.38
N LEU A 394 -48.90 54.05 -35.07
CA LEU A 394 -48.79 52.81 -34.28
C LEU A 394 -50.12 52.06 -34.23
N GLY A 395 -50.07 50.73 -34.03
CA GLY A 395 -51.26 49.87 -34.00
C GLY A 395 -52.14 50.09 -32.77
N SER A 396 -51.56 50.59 -31.68
CA SER A 396 -52.26 50.99 -30.45
C SER A 396 -51.58 52.21 -29.83
N THR A 397 -52.29 52.90 -28.92
CA THR A 397 -51.73 54.04 -28.19
C THR A 397 -50.50 53.59 -27.39
N PRO A 398 -49.33 54.22 -27.58
CA PRO A 398 -48.12 53.82 -26.88
C PRO A 398 -48.22 54.10 -25.38
N THR A 399 -47.50 53.32 -24.57
CA THR A 399 -47.60 53.36 -23.10
C THR A 399 -46.71 54.48 -22.55
N ALA A 400 -47.29 55.37 -21.74
CA ALA A 400 -46.53 56.46 -21.10
C ALA A 400 -45.32 55.91 -20.31
N GLY A 401 -44.15 56.52 -20.52
CA GLY A 401 -42.87 56.06 -19.95
C GLY A 401 -42.06 55.09 -20.84
N ASN A 402 -42.65 54.49 -21.88
CA ASN A 402 -41.88 53.76 -22.89
C ASN A 402 -41.07 54.73 -23.77
N LEU A 403 -40.09 54.20 -24.50
CA LEU A 403 -39.31 54.97 -25.49
C LEU A 403 -39.87 54.68 -26.87
N VAL A 404 -40.14 55.72 -27.67
CA VAL A 404 -40.35 55.55 -29.13
C VAL A 404 -39.14 56.05 -29.90
N ILE A 405 -38.69 55.24 -30.86
CA ILE A 405 -37.59 55.55 -31.78
C ILE A 405 -38.14 55.61 -33.20
N ALA A 406 -37.97 56.74 -33.87
CA ALA A 406 -38.30 56.94 -35.28
C ALA A 406 -37.01 56.94 -36.11
N VAL A 407 -36.99 56.12 -37.16
CA VAL A 407 -35.94 56.06 -38.18
C VAL A 407 -36.53 56.58 -39.48
N LEU A 408 -35.96 57.66 -40.01
CA LEU A 408 -36.48 58.45 -41.10
C LEU A 408 -35.48 58.48 -42.26
N GLY A 409 -35.97 58.39 -43.49
CA GLY A 409 -35.17 58.46 -44.72
C GLY A 409 -35.86 59.34 -45.77
N GLY A 410 -35.09 60.10 -46.55
CA GLY A 410 -35.64 60.92 -47.62
C GLY A 410 -34.56 61.61 -48.45
N TYR A 411 -35.00 62.28 -49.53
CA TYR A 411 -34.10 62.97 -50.45
C TYR A 411 -34.07 64.47 -50.18
N ALA A 412 -32.88 65.02 -50.00
CA ALA A 412 -32.66 66.45 -50.07
C ALA A 412 -32.84 66.92 -51.53
N ASN A 413 -33.83 67.76 -51.76
CA ASN A 413 -34.07 68.44 -53.03
C ASN A 413 -32.81 69.19 -53.50
N ASN A 414 -32.51 69.11 -54.80
CA ASN A 414 -31.21 69.43 -55.44
C ASN A 414 -30.59 70.82 -55.13
N SER A 415 -30.04 71.02 -53.93
CA SER A 415 -29.27 72.21 -53.54
C SER A 415 -27.79 71.94 -53.23
N GLY A 416 -27.31 70.69 -53.44
CA GLY A 416 -25.89 70.31 -53.34
C GLY A 416 -25.24 70.54 -51.96
N THR A 417 -26.05 70.73 -50.91
CA THR A 417 -25.61 71.07 -49.56
C THR A 417 -26.34 70.17 -48.56
N PRO A 418 -25.63 69.47 -47.65
CA PRO A 418 -26.27 68.65 -46.62
C PRO A 418 -27.13 69.53 -45.72
N ILE A 419 -28.46 69.36 -45.78
CA ILE A 419 -29.39 70.09 -44.93
C ILE A 419 -29.32 69.48 -43.54
N ALA A 420 -28.73 70.19 -42.58
CA ALA A 420 -28.48 69.68 -41.23
C ALA A 420 -29.75 69.26 -40.46
N ASN A 421 -30.93 69.71 -40.92
CA ASN A 421 -32.25 69.42 -40.34
C ASN A 421 -33.26 69.12 -41.48
N LEU A 422 -33.06 68.05 -42.28
CA LEU A 422 -34.01 67.72 -43.37
C LEU A 422 -35.43 67.40 -42.84
N PHE A 423 -35.51 66.81 -41.64
CA PHE A 423 -36.75 66.39 -40.99
C PHE A 423 -37.10 67.28 -39.81
N THR A 424 -38.33 67.78 -39.77
CA THR A 424 -38.93 68.47 -38.63
C THR A 424 -39.72 67.45 -37.81
N PRO A 425 -39.43 67.28 -36.51
CA PRO A 425 -40.22 66.40 -35.65
C PRO A 425 -41.64 66.95 -35.40
N PRO A 426 -42.59 66.09 -34.98
CA PRO A 426 -43.96 66.50 -34.63
C PRO A 426 -44.05 67.62 -33.58
N ASP A 427 -43.09 67.66 -32.66
CA ASP A 427 -43.01 68.59 -31.54
C ASP A 427 -41.57 68.67 -30.98
N GLN A 428 -41.35 69.52 -29.97
CA GLN A 428 -40.04 69.72 -29.33
C GLN A 428 -39.61 68.61 -28.35
N SER A 429 -40.45 67.60 -28.08
CA SER A 429 -40.08 66.48 -27.17
C SER A 429 -39.19 65.43 -27.85
N TRP A 430 -39.13 65.45 -29.19
CA TRP A 430 -38.26 64.58 -29.97
C TRP A 430 -36.81 65.07 -29.97
N THR A 431 -35.91 64.23 -29.49
CA THR A 431 -34.46 64.45 -29.56
C THR A 431 -33.91 63.73 -30.79
N GLN A 432 -33.21 64.45 -31.67
CA GLN A 432 -32.44 63.82 -32.74
C GLN A 432 -31.19 63.18 -32.15
N ILE A 433 -31.02 61.88 -32.40
CA ILE A 433 -29.89 61.07 -31.90
C ILE A 433 -28.87 60.72 -32.98
N GLY A 434 -29.12 61.14 -34.22
CA GLY A 434 -28.08 61.37 -35.22
C GLY A 434 -28.58 61.32 -36.66
N GLN A 435 -27.65 61.51 -37.61
CA GLN A 435 -27.94 61.49 -39.04
C GLN A 435 -26.73 61.13 -39.91
N ALA A 436 -26.99 60.48 -41.04
CA ALA A 436 -26.06 60.28 -42.14
C ALA A 436 -26.63 60.90 -43.42
N ALA A 437 -25.75 61.44 -44.28
CA ALA A 437 -26.09 61.87 -45.62
C ALA A 437 -25.19 61.17 -46.65
N SER A 438 -25.77 60.78 -47.80
CA SER A 438 -25.05 60.21 -48.94
C SER A 438 -24.66 61.31 -49.94
N GLY A 439 -23.68 61.01 -50.80
CA GLY A 439 -23.31 61.89 -51.91
C GLY A 439 -24.40 62.05 -52.99
N ASN A 440 -25.47 61.25 -52.92
CA ASN A 440 -26.62 61.25 -53.83
C ASN A 440 -27.85 61.95 -53.21
N ASN A 441 -27.64 62.87 -52.27
CA ASN A 441 -28.68 63.62 -51.54
C ASN A 441 -29.63 62.79 -50.66
N GLU A 442 -29.37 61.51 -50.41
CA GLU A 442 -30.14 60.73 -49.43
C GLU A 442 -29.72 61.11 -48.01
N VAL A 443 -30.68 61.34 -47.13
CA VAL A 443 -30.44 61.60 -45.71
C VAL A 443 -31.24 60.59 -44.88
N ILE A 444 -30.57 59.95 -43.94
CA ILE A 444 -31.18 59.10 -42.91
C ILE A 444 -30.95 59.77 -41.56
N ALA A 445 -32.01 59.92 -40.77
CA ALA A 445 -31.94 60.45 -39.41
C ALA A 445 -32.71 59.56 -38.43
N MET A 446 -32.27 59.59 -37.18
CA MET A 446 -32.93 58.86 -36.10
C MET A 446 -33.27 59.82 -34.95
N PHE A 447 -34.49 59.69 -34.45
CA PHE A 447 -35.06 60.50 -33.37
C PHE A 447 -35.61 59.60 -32.29
N MET A 448 -35.57 60.04 -31.03
CA MET A 448 -36.21 59.37 -29.90
C MET A 448 -36.98 60.35 -29.02
N ARG A 449 -37.97 59.83 -28.29
CA ARG A 449 -38.62 60.50 -27.16
C ARG A 449 -39.16 59.47 -26.18
N THR A 450 -39.33 59.87 -24.93
CA THR A 450 -40.19 59.16 -23.99
C THR A 450 -41.64 59.46 -24.34
N VAL A 451 -42.49 58.43 -24.35
CA VAL A 451 -43.93 58.53 -24.56
C VAL A 451 -44.56 59.25 -23.37
N GLN A 452 -45.39 60.26 -23.64
CA GLN A 452 -46.07 61.05 -22.61
C GLN A 452 -47.52 60.61 -22.40
N SER A 453 -48.06 60.87 -21.22
CA SER A 453 -49.47 60.61 -20.90
C SER A 453 -50.36 61.54 -21.73
N GLY A 454 -51.08 60.98 -22.71
CA GLY A 454 -51.93 61.73 -23.64
C GLY A 454 -51.47 61.67 -25.10
N ASP A 455 -50.36 60.98 -25.38
CA ASP A 455 -49.91 60.72 -26.76
C ASP A 455 -50.97 59.96 -27.58
N GLY A 456 -51.10 60.32 -28.86
CA GLY A 456 -51.92 59.59 -29.83
C GLY A 456 -51.16 58.45 -30.52
N THR A 457 -51.82 57.73 -31.42
CA THR A 457 -51.19 56.70 -32.25
C THR A 457 -50.40 57.25 -33.44
N GLY A 458 -50.81 58.41 -33.97
CA GLY A 458 -50.25 59.04 -35.16
C GLY A 458 -49.27 60.15 -34.82
N TYR A 459 -48.06 60.05 -35.36
CA TYR A 459 -47.00 61.06 -35.24
C TYR A 459 -46.69 61.62 -36.63
N SER A 460 -46.75 62.94 -36.82
CA SER A 460 -46.62 63.59 -38.12
C SER A 460 -45.32 64.39 -38.23
N TRP A 461 -44.39 63.92 -39.05
CA TRP A 461 -43.17 64.64 -39.44
C TRP A 461 -43.40 65.42 -40.74
N THR A 462 -42.68 66.53 -40.90
CA THR A 462 -42.56 67.23 -42.19
C THR A 462 -41.09 67.27 -42.63
N ALA A 463 -40.85 67.26 -43.93
CA ALA A 463 -39.51 67.31 -44.51
C ALA A 463 -39.43 68.40 -45.57
N ALA A 464 -38.25 69.00 -45.72
CA ALA A 464 -38.02 70.04 -46.74
C ALA A 464 -37.99 69.48 -48.18
N GLY A 465 -37.84 68.15 -48.34
CA GLY A 465 -37.67 67.45 -49.60
C GLY A 465 -38.73 66.37 -49.89
N THR A 466 -38.45 65.49 -50.86
CA THR A 466 -39.39 64.49 -51.38
C THR A 466 -38.90 63.06 -51.13
N GLY A 467 -39.75 62.06 -51.41
CA GLY A 467 -39.43 60.65 -51.20
C GLY A 467 -39.26 60.30 -49.73
N PHE A 468 -40.13 60.83 -48.87
CA PHE A 468 -40.04 60.66 -47.42
C PHE A 468 -40.63 59.30 -47.00
N LEU A 469 -39.83 58.50 -46.29
CA LEU A 469 -40.23 57.22 -45.71
C LEU A 469 -39.72 57.10 -44.26
N GLY A 470 -40.38 56.25 -43.48
CA GLY A 470 -39.96 56.05 -42.10
C GLY A 470 -40.58 54.84 -41.44
N ARG A 471 -39.90 54.40 -40.37
CA ARG A 471 -40.37 53.37 -39.45
C ARG A 471 -40.27 53.88 -38.03
N MET A 472 -41.19 53.47 -37.17
CA MET A 472 -41.15 53.77 -35.75
C MET A 472 -41.35 52.51 -34.92
N TYR A 473 -40.66 52.47 -33.78
CA TYR A 473 -40.66 51.36 -32.84
C TYR A 473 -41.00 51.92 -31.46
N GLU A 474 -41.95 51.30 -30.77
CA GLU A 474 -42.10 51.48 -29.33
C GLU A 474 -41.30 50.41 -28.60
N ILE A 475 -40.51 50.81 -27.61
CA ILE A 475 -39.64 49.97 -26.82
C ILE A 475 -40.05 50.09 -25.35
N ALA A 476 -40.46 48.97 -24.76
CA ALA A 476 -40.82 48.94 -23.36
C ALA A 476 -39.58 48.90 -22.48
N ASN A 477 -39.64 49.60 -21.33
CA ASN A 477 -38.63 49.54 -20.26
C ASN A 477 -37.20 49.91 -20.69
N ALA A 478 -37.04 50.82 -21.64
CA ALA A 478 -35.74 51.17 -22.24
C ALA A 478 -34.75 51.91 -21.30
N GLY A 479 -35.21 52.39 -20.14
CA GLY A 479 -34.38 53.17 -19.21
C GLY A 479 -34.10 54.60 -19.68
N GLU A 480 -33.23 55.31 -18.96
CA GLU A 480 -32.70 56.61 -19.40
C GLU A 480 -31.58 56.39 -20.42
N VAL A 481 -31.79 56.86 -21.66
CA VAL A 481 -30.89 56.63 -22.78
C VAL A 481 -29.92 57.80 -22.96
N ARG A 482 -28.62 57.52 -22.76
CA ARG A 482 -27.53 58.42 -23.16
C ARG A 482 -26.94 58.01 -24.51
N VAL A 483 -26.71 58.99 -25.38
CA VAL A 483 -26.01 58.81 -26.65
C VAL A 483 -24.64 59.48 -26.55
N THR A 484 -23.57 58.67 -26.59
CA THR A 484 -22.21 59.14 -26.35
C THR A 484 -21.33 58.88 -27.58
N GLY A 485 -20.87 59.94 -28.25
CA GLY A 485 -19.92 59.87 -29.37
C GLY A 485 -20.55 60.01 -30.76
N ASN A 486 -20.63 61.25 -31.26
CA ASN A 486 -21.06 61.55 -32.63
C ASN A 486 -19.96 61.15 -33.64
N ASN A 487 -19.96 59.91 -34.11
CA ASN A 487 -19.08 59.48 -35.21
C ASN A 487 -19.83 58.62 -36.24
N PHE A 488 -20.75 59.27 -36.95
CA PHE A 488 -21.38 58.70 -38.14
C PHE A 488 -20.36 58.68 -39.29
N GLN A 489 -20.16 57.53 -39.93
CA GLN A 489 -19.25 57.38 -41.08
C GLN A 489 -20.01 56.76 -42.26
N PRO A 490 -20.03 57.39 -43.45
CA PRO A 490 -20.62 56.79 -44.64
C PRO A 490 -19.71 55.67 -45.15
N ALA A 491 -20.24 54.44 -45.20
CA ALA A 491 -19.53 53.30 -45.76
C ALA A 491 -19.64 53.30 -47.31
N PRO A 492 -18.53 53.27 -48.07
CA PRO A 492 -18.58 53.09 -49.52
C PRO A 492 -18.84 51.63 -49.87
N ALA A 493 -19.91 51.35 -50.61
CA ALA A 493 -20.18 50.01 -51.14
C ALA A 493 -19.27 49.72 -52.34
N THR A 494 -18.28 48.82 -52.17
CA THR A 494 -17.39 48.38 -53.25
C THR A 494 -17.54 46.88 -53.55
N SER A 495 -18.24 46.53 -54.62
CA SER A 495 -17.84 45.41 -55.49
C SER A 495 -18.52 45.48 -56.85
N SER A 496 -17.75 45.10 -57.88
CA SER A 496 -18.17 44.98 -59.27
C SER A 496 -18.74 43.59 -59.57
N GLY A 497 -19.92 43.53 -60.19
CA GLY A 497 -20.54 42.29 -60.71
C GLY A 497 -21.52 42.66 -61.83
N THR A 498 -21.50 41.93 -62.95
CA THR A 498 -22.07 42.40 -64.22
C THR A 498 -23.57 42.14 -64.42
N SER A 499 -24.20 43.03 -65.19
CA SER A 499 -25.41 42.82 -66.03
C SER A 499 -26.80 42.93 -65.38
N TYR A 500 -27.35 44.14 -65.30
CA TYR A 500 -28.25 44.70 -66.35
C TYR A 500 -28.59 46.17 -66.02
N SER A 501 -28.73 47.02 -67.03
CA SER A 501 -29.15 48.42 -66.87
C SER A 501 -30.11 48.79 -67.99
N PRO A 502 -31.14 49.59 -67.69
CA PRO A 502 -31.22 50.88 -68.38
C PRO A 502 -31.54 52.04 -67.42
N GLY A 503 -30.57 52.92 -67.22
CA GLY A 503 -30.81 54.28 -66.71
C GLY A 503 -30.96 54.42 -65.19
N GLY A 504 -29.91 54.08 -64.43
CA GLY A 504 -29.83 54.39 -63.01
C GLY A 504 -28.43 54.17 -62.44
N SER A 505 -27.95 55.11 -61.62
CA SER A 505 -26.69 54.99 -60.86
C SER A 505 -26.73 53.79 -59.91
N ALA A 506 -25.58 53.19 -59.61
CA ALA A 506 -25.50 52.12 -58.60
C ALA A 506 -26.00 52.65 -57.23
N PRO A 507 -26.85 51.90 -56.50
CA PRO A 507 -27.38 52.35 -55.22
C PRO A 507 -26.28 52.35 -54.15
N THR A 508 -25.86 53.54 -53.75
CA THR A 508 -24.98 53.75 -52.59
C THR A 508 -25.79 53.62 -51.30
N SER A 509 -26.05 52.38 -50.85
CA SER A 509 -26.79 52.14 -49.61
C SER A 509 -26.12 52.82 -48.41
N THR A 510 -26.81 53.79 -47.80
CA THR A 510 -26.35 54.37 -46.53
C THR A 510 -26.82 53.51 -45.37
N CYS A 511 -25.88 53.10 -44.52
CA CYS A 511 -26.16 52.29 -43.33
C CYS A 511 -25.94 53.10 -42.05
N LEU A 512 -26.92 53.08 -41.14
CA LEU A 512 -26.76 53.55 -39.76
C LEU A 512 -26.32 52.38 -38.87
N ALA A 513 -25.07 52.43 -38.40
CA ALA A 513 -24.53 51.56 -37.36
C ALA A 513 -24.51 52.30 -36.02
N ILE A 514 -25.15 51.73 -35.00
CA ILE A 514 -25.16 52.24 -33.63
C ILE A 514 -24.30 51.27 -32.81
N SER A 515 -23.29 51.74 -32.08
CA SER A 515 -22.40 50.84 -31.32
C SER A 515 -23.02 50.33 -30.00
N GLY A 516 -24.07 50.96 -29.51
CA GLY A 516 -24.85 50.53 -28.35
C GLY A 516 -25.92 51.54 -27.94
N ILE A 517 -26.85 51.10 -27.09
CA ILE A 517 -27.68 51.97 -26.26
C ILE A 517 -27.34 51.60 -24.81
N GLU A 518 -26.79 52.56 -24.06
CA GLU A 518 -26.39 52.35 -22.67
C GLU A 518 -27.51 52.85 -21.72
N GLN A 519 -27.78 52.05 -20.68
CA GLN A 519 -28.63 52.43 -19.56
C GLN A 519 -27.72 52.85 -18.40
N ASP A 520 -27.91 54.06 -17.85
CA ASP A 520 -26.99 54.66 -16.86
C ASP A 520 -27.18 54.11 -15.43
N THR A 521 -26.98 52.80 -15.28
CA THR A 521 -26.66 52.15 -14.00
C THR A 521 -25.55 51.13 -14.24
N ALA A 522 -24.36 51.41 -13.71
CA ALA A 522 -23.12 50.72 -14.04
C ALA A 522 -23.11 49.21 -13.72
N THR A 523 -23.51 48.35 -14.67
CA THR A 523 -22.98 46.97 -14.86
C THR A 523 -23.43 46.24 -16.13
N ALA A 524 -24.32 46.78 -16.98
CA ALA A 524 -24.83 46.05 -18.17
C ALA A 524 -24.73 46.85 -19.48
N THR A 525 -23.95 46.34 -20.44
CA THR A 525 -23.88 46.87 -21.81
C THR A 525 -24.73 45.99 -22.74
N ALA A 526 -25.80 46.53 -23.32
CA ALA A 526 -26.56 45.85 -24.37
C ALA A 526 -26.09 46.33 -25.76
N SER A 527 -25.38 45.47 -26.49
CA SER A 527 -24.94 45.77 -27.86
C SER A 527 -26.06 45.50 -28.86
N LEU A 528 -26.57 46.56 -29.48
CA LEU A 528 -27.54 46.51 -30.59
C LEU A 528 -26.80 46.59 -31.93
N SER A 529 -26.49 45.44 -32.55
CA SER A 529 -25.88 45.43 -33.89
C SER A 529 -26.94 45.58 -34.98
N SER A 530 -26.96 46.70 -35.70
CA SER A 530 -27.77 46.86 -36.92
C SER A 530 -27.03 46.30 -38.14
N GLY A 531 -27.56 45.21 -38.71
CA GLY A 531 -27.15 44.69 -40.02
C GLY A 531 -28.28 44.89 -41.02
N TRP A 532 -27.95 45.31 -42.24
CA TRP A 532 -28.92 45.47 -43.33
C TRP A 532 -28.94 44.22 -44.22
N THR A 533 -30.10 43.59 -44.36
CA THR A 533 -30.36 42.58 -45.40
C THR A 533 -31.37 43.12 -46.41
N GLN A 534 -31.19 42.73 -47.67
CA GLN A 534 -32.10 43.08 -48.76
C GLN A 534 -33.18 42.01 -48.87
N ASP A 535 -34.45 42.41 -48.78
CA ASP A 535 -35.59 41.53 -49.04
C ASP A 535 -36.20 41.87 -50.42
N GLN A 536 -36.46 40.86 -51.24
CA GLN A 536 -36.87 41.00 -52.64
C GLN A 536 -38.37 40.73 -52.78
N GLY A 537 -39.20 41.66 -52.28
CA GLY A 537 -40.65 41.67 -52.47
C GLY A 537 -41.07 42.59 -53.61
N GLY A 538 -41.41 42.02 -54.78
CA GLY A 538 -41.60 42.79 -56.01
C GLY A 538 -42.87 43.66 -56.05
N SER A 539 -42.70 44.92 -56.47
CA SER A 539 -43.75 45.73 -57.14
C SER A 539 -43.10 46.80 -58.02
N ALA A 540 -43.76 47.19 -59.13
CA ALA A 540 -43.13 47.89 -60.26
C ALA A 540 -42.91 49.41 -60.09
N SER A 541 -42.53 49.85 -58.88
CA SER A 541 -42.10 51.21 -58.57
C SER A 541 -40.88 51.12 -57.66
N GLY A 542 -39.71 51.56 -58.15
CA GLY A 542 -38.40 51.25 -57.55
C GLY A 542 -38.14 51.88 -56.18
N LEU A 543 -38.71 51.28 -55.13
CA LEU A 543 -38.46 51.59 -53.73
C LEU A 543 -38.23 50.27 -52.97
N SER A 544 -36.97 49.99 -52.64
CA SER A 544 -36.58 48.80 -51.88
C SER A 544 -36.96 48.95 -50.41
N TYR A 545 -37.74 48.01 -49.86
CA TYR A 545 -38.01 47.97 -48.43
C TYR A 545 -36.87 47.28 -47.70
N HIS A 546 -36.22 47.99 -46.78
CA HIS A 546 -35.15 47.46 -45.94
C HIS A 546 -35.63 47.23 -44.50
N GLN A 547 -35.36 46.04 -43.95
CA GLN A 547 -35.76 45.65 -42.59
C GLN A 547 -34.65 45.95 -41.58
N LEU A 548 -34.99 46.66 -40.50
CA LEU A 548 -34.16 46.75 -39.30
C LEU A 548 -34.33 45.46 -38.48
N VAL A 549 -33.28 44.66 -38.37
CA VAL A 549 -33.25 43.49 -37.50
C VAL A 549 -32.56 43.87 -36.18
N LEU A 550 -33.32 43.94 -35.09
CA LEU A 550 -32.74 44.06 -33.74
C LEU A 550 -32.47 42.66 -33.18
N GLY A 551 -31.21 42.22 -33.23
CA GLY A 551 -30.78 40.97 -32.61
C GLY A 551 -30.46 41.16 -31.14
N HIS A 552 -31.00 40.30 -30.27
CA HIS A 552 -30.57 40.20 -28.88
C HIS A 552 -29.44 39.17 -28.75
N ARG A 553 -28.31 39.53 -28.14
CA ARG A 553 -27.24 38.58 -27.77
C ARG A 553 -27.10 38.53 -26.26
N THR A 554 -27.51 37.42 -25.66
CA THR A 554 -27.25 37.14 -24.24
C THR A 554 -25.77 36.75 -24.09
N LEU A 555 -25.01 37.52 -23.31
CA LEU A 555 -23.62 37.19 -22.99
C LEU A 555 -23.54 36.36 -21.70
N THR A 556 -22.88 35.20 -21.79
CA THR A 556 -22.70 34.31 -20.65
C THR A 556 -21.44 34.69 -19.85
N ALA A 557 -21.65 35.29 -18.68
CA ALA A 557 -20.73 35.46 -17.54
C ALA A 557 -19.19 35.44 -17.76
N GLY A 558 -18.55 36.61 -17.54
CA GLY A 558 -17.11 36.73 -17.30
C GLY A 558 -16.62 38.20 -17.34
N PRO A 559 -15.58 38.59 -16.58
CA PRO A 559 -15.02 39.94 -16.66
C PRO A 559 -14.18 40.09 -17.93
N PHE A 560 -14.56 41.01 -18.83
CA PHE A 560 -13.87 41.24 -20.10
C PHE A 560 -13.44 42.70 -20.26
N ASN A 561 -12.16 42.91 -20.57
CA ASN A 561 -11.62 44.23 -20.92
C ASN A 561 -11.78 44.49 -22.42
N GLY A 562 -12.66 45.43 -22.78
CA GLY A 562 -12.76 46.04 -24.09
C GLY A 562 -13.48 45.21 -25.17
N PHE A 563 -14.29 45.89 -25.98
CA PHE A 563 -14.82 45.35 -27.22
C PHE A 563 -14.37 46.23 -28.39
N LEU A 564 -13.58 45.64 -29.30
CA LEU A 564 -13.12 46.29 -30.52
C LEU A 564 -13.94 45.73 -31.69
N ALA A 565 -14.80 46.57 -32.30
CA ALA A 565 -15.53 46.21 -33.50
C ALA A 565 -14.67 46.45 -34.75
N THR A 566 -13.71 45.55 -35.02
CA THR A 566 -12.94 45.57 -36.27
C THR A 566 -13.73 44.96 -37.43
N TRP A 567 -13.90 45.73 -38.51
CA TRP A 567 -14.49 45.25 -39.76
C TRP A 567 -13.44 44.48 -40.56
N SER A 568 -13.53 43.14 -40.57
CA SER A 568 -12.65 42.29 -41.38
C SER A 568 -13.30 41.97 -42.74
N GLY A 569 -12.68 42.45 -43.82
CA GLY A 569 -12.91 41.86 -45.15
C GLY A 569 -12.57 40.37 -45.15
N ALA A 570 -13.29 39.57 -45.93
CA ALA A 570 -13.30 38.12 -45.79
C ALA A 570 -11.99 37.42 -46.21
N SER A 571 -11.48 36.52 -45.36
CA SER A 571 -10.78 35.29 -45.80
C SER A 571 -10.83 34.15 -44.77
N THR A 572 -11.50 33.06 -45.17
CA THR A 572 -11.25 31.63 -44.83
C THR A 572 -10.70 31.21 -43.45
N SER A 573 -11.52 30.47 -42.67
CA SER A 573 -11.35 29.02 -42.35
C SER A 573 -11.70 28.59 -40.90
N GLN A 574 -12.41 27.45 -40.78
CA GLN A 574 -12.68 26.59 -39.60
C GLN A 574 -13.49 27.10 -38.37
N VAL A 575 -14.83 26.85 -38.38
CA VAL A 575 -15.54 25.77 -37.61
C VAL A 575 -15.16 25.59 -36.12
N VAL A 576 -16.02 25.50 -35.07
CA VAL A 576 -17.49 25.47 -34.76
C VAL A 576 -17.62 25.47 -33.18
N PRO A 577 -18.77 25.61 -32.44
CA PRO A 577 -20.21 25.62 -32.77
C PRO A 577 -21.02 26.86 -32.31
N GLY A 578 -22.18 27.13 -32.93
CA GLY A 578 -23.15 28.11 -32.38
C GLY A 578 -24.20 28.71 -33.32
N LEU A 579 -24.96 27.88 -34.05
CA LEU A 579 -26.11 28.21 -34.91
C LEU A 579 -25.85 29.11 -36.16
N THR A 580 -26.22 28.60 -37.32
CA THR A 580 -26.10 29.25 -38.64
C THR A 580 -27.49 29.58 -39.21
N ALA A 581 -27.62 30.68 -39.92
CA ALA A 581 -28.65 30.86 -40.96
C ALA A 581 -27.98 31.41 -42.23
N CYS A 582 -28.10 30.70 -43.35
CA CYS A 582 -27.45 31.00 -44.62
C CYS A 582 -28.34 31.82 -45.56
N ILE A 583 -27.72 32.48 -46.55
CA ILE A 583 -28.34 32.79 -47.84
C ILE A 583 -27.82 31.78 -48.87
N ALA A 584 -28.72 31.10 -49.58
CA ALA A 584 -28.49 30.48 -50.89
C ALA A 584 -29.85 30.21 -51.58
N PRO A 585 -29.97 30.36 -52.91
CA PRO A 585 -31.27 30.40 -53.59
C PRO A 585 -31.81 29.04 -54.05
N GLN A 586 -33.15 28.92 -54.04
CA GLN A 586 -33.96 28.16 -54.99
C GLN A 586 -35.25 28.97 -55.19
N LEU A 587 -35.71 29.32 -56.40
CA LEU A 587 -35.22 29.07 -57.77
C LEU A 587 -34.78 30.37 -58.46
#